data_AF-A0A849PYJ0-F1
#
_entry.id   AF-A0A849PYJ0-F1
#
_cell.length_a   1.000
_cell.length_b   1.000
_cell.length_c   1.000
_cell.angle_alpha   90.00
_cell.angle_beta   90.00
_cell.angle_gamma   90.00
#
_symmetry.space_group_name_H-M   'P 1'
#
loop_
_entity.id
_entity.type
_entity.pdbx_description
1 polymer ?
#
loop_
_entity_poly.entity_id
_entity_poly.type
_entity_poly.pdbx_seq_one_letter_code
_entity_poly.pdbx_strand_id
1 'polypeptide(L)'
;MDTHFTVTPRFAVKMLEKALRLYTPSLSEKPMAEFLADKCDDLGFEDIQIDEVGNVIAKKGSGAPRIMLCGHMDVVPGKVKVRKEGDSLYGRGASDAKAPLMAMLFAAASIQNNNGTIIFVGAVDEEGNATGIKNLVKKKMDIDYAVFGEPSGIKKVTIAYKGRLAINLKISVEDSSHASAPWLSKNAILESMIFARELKEKLEANQEDKSKGMLLTATMTEVKGGTSHNVTPKECETTFDIRIPVDMN
;
A
#
# COMPACT_ATOMS: atom_id res chain seq x y z
N MET A 1 -35.19 -16.73 -14.70
CA MET A 1 -34.13 -17.76 -14.76
C MET A 1 -32.90 -17.13 -14.18
N ASP A 2 -32.56 -17.46 -12.93
CA ASP A 2 -31.33 -16.97 -12.31
C ASP A 2 -30.15 -17.69 -12.96
N THR A 3 -29.51 -17.04 -13.91
CA THR A 3 -28.26 -17.52 -14.49
C THR A 3 -27.17 -17.39 -13.43
N HIS A 4 -26.88 -18.49 -12.75
CA HIS A 4 -25.77 -18.54 -11.79
C HIS A 4 -24.44 -18.36 -12.52
N PHE A 5 -23.78 -17.23 -12.27
CA PHE A 5 -22.42 -16.99 -12.75
C PHE A 5 -21.44 -17.89 -11.99
N THR A 6 -20.95 -18.95 -12.64
CA THR A 6 -19.93 -19.85 -12.07
C THR A 6 -18.58 -19.57 -12.72
N VAL A 7 -17.63 -19.05 -11.94
CA VAL A 7 -16.25 -18.87 -12.38
C VAL A 7 -15.50 -20.19 -12.30
N THR A 8 -15.10 -20.74 -13.44
CA THR A 8 -14.18 -21.89 -13.43
C THR A 8 -12.77 -21.43 -13.03
N PRO A 9 -11.99 -22.25 -12.29
CA PRO A 9 -10.60 -21.91 -11.97
C PRO A 9 -9.75 -21.62 -13.22
N ARG A 10 -10.02 -22.33 -14.32
CA ARG A 10 -9.32 -22.11 -15.60
C ARG A 10 -9.63 -20.74 -16.19
N PHE A 11 -10.86 -20.27 -16.09
CA PHE A 11 -11.23 -18.92 -16.53
C PHE A 11 -10.56 -17.86 -15.64
N ALA A 12 -10.65 -17.99 -14.32
CA ALA A 12 -10.03 -17.06 -13.38
C ALA A 12 -8.52 -16.91 -13.63
N VAL A 13 -7.80 -18.03 -13.77
CA VAL A 13 -6.35 -18.02 -14.04
C VAL A 13 -6.03 -17.38 -15.39
N LYS A 14 -6.81 -17.65 -16.45
CA LYS A 14 -6.61 -17.00 -17.76
C LYS A 14 -6.82 -15.48 -17.69
N MET A 15 -7.81 -15.04 -16.94
CA MET A 15 -8.11 -13.62 -16.77
C MET A 15 -7.03 -12.92 -15.95
N LEU A 16 -6.55 -13.56 -14.87
CA LEU A 16 -5.40 -13.08 -14.13
C LEU A 16 -4.15 -13.00 -15.02
N GLU A 17 -3.88 -14.01 -15.86
CA GLU A 17 -2.74 -13.97 -16.79
C GLU A 17 -2.82 -12.76 -17.74
N LYS A 18 -4.01 -12.43 -18.25
CA LYS A 18 -4.23 -11.21 -19.06
C LYS A 18 -3.93 -9.95 -18.24
N ALA A 19 -4.46 -9.86 -17.02
CA ALA A 19 -4.22 -8.72 -16.13
C ALA A 19 -2.72 -8.51 -15.83
N LEU A 20 -1.96 -9.60 -15.59
CA LEU A 20 -0.52 -9.55 -15.31
C LEU A 20 0.31 -9.12 -16.53
N ARG A 21 -0.19 -9.35 -17.75
CA ARG A 21 0.49 -8.89 -18.98
C ARG A 21 0.35 -7.37 -19.19
N LEU A 22 -0.64 -6.74 -18.56
CA LEU A 22 -0.75 -5.28 -18.50
C LEU A 22 0.28 -4.77 -17.50
N TYR A 23 1.33 -4.10 -17.99
CA TYR A 23 2.32 -3.48 -17.12
C TYR A 23 1.85 -2.08 -16.74
N THR A 24 1.39 -1.93 -15.50
CA THR A 24 0.74 -0.71 -15.00
C THR A 24 1.44 -0.19 -13.75
N PRO A 25 2.65 0.37 -13.85
CA PRO A 25 3.23 1.08 -12.72
C PRO A 25 2.33 2.24 -12.30
N SER A 26 2.48 2.74 -11.07
CA SER A 26 1.65 3.83 -10.54
C SER A 26 1.56 5.00 -11.53
N LEU A 27 0.36 5.56 -11.69
CA LEU A 27 -0.04 6.57 -12.67
C LEU A 27 -0.10 6.11 -14.14
N SER A 28 0.08 4.81 -14.41
CA SER A 28 -0.05 4.18 -15.75
C SER A 28 -1.13 3.10 -15.80
N GLU A 29 -2.14 3.17 -14.94
CA GLU A 29 -3.14 2.14 -14.69
C GLU A 29 -4.27 2.11 -15.73
N LYS A 30 -4.37 3.13 -16.60
CA LYS A 30 -5.44 3.24 -17.59
C LYS A 30 -5.75 1.94 -18.37
N PRO A 31 -4.77 1.19 -18.89
CA PRO A 31 -5.06 -0.07 -19.57
C PRO A 31 -5.70 -1.14 -18.67
N MET A 32 -5.33 -1.17 -17.38
CA MET A 32 -5.95 -2.06 -16.40
C MET A 32 -7.35 -1.56 -16.01
N ALA A 33 -7.55 -0.26 -15.90
CA ALA A 33 -8.84 0.34 -15.61
C ALA A 33 -9.86 0.04 -16.72
N GLU A 34 -9.48 0.23 -17.99
CA GLU A 34 -10.30 -0.11 -19.16
C GLU A 34 -10.60 -1.62 -19.21
N PHE A 35 -9.59 -2.47 -18.94
CA PHE A 35 -9.78 -3.91 -18.85
C PHE A 35 -10.78 -4.31 -17.76
N LEU A 36 -10.71 -3.72 -16.57
CA LEU A 36 -11.63 -4.03 -15.48
C LEU A 36 -13.03 -3.50 -15.75
N ALA A 37 -13.18 -2.32 -16.33
CA ALA A 37 -14.50 -1.77 -16.68
C ALA A 37 -15.22 -2.67 -17.69
N ASP A 38 -14.52 -3.12 -18.74
CA ASP A 38 -15.00 -4.11 -19.71
C ASP A 38 -15.40 -5.42 -19.02
N LYS A 39 -14.62 -5.88 -18.02
CA LYS A 39 -14.97 -7.09 -17.27
C LYS A 39 -16.09 -6.90 -16.25
N CYS A 40 -16.27 -5.71 -15.71
CA CYS A 40 -17.45 -5.44 -14.90
C CYS A 40 -18.73 -5.54 -15.76
N ASP A 41 -18.68 -5.04 -17.00
CA ASP A 41 -19.82 -5.11 -17.94
C ASP A 41 -20.15 -6.56 -18.32
N ASP A 42 -19.14 -7.33 -18.76
CA ASP A 42 -19.26 -8.77 -19.06
C ASP A 42 -19.85 -9.59 -17.89
N LEU A 43 -19.60 -9.13 -16.65
CA LEU A 43 -20.00 -9.80 -15.41
C LEU A 43 -21.32 -9.26 -14.84
N GLY A 44 -21.98 -8.35 -15.54
CA GLY A 44 -23.30 -7.81 -15.18
C GLY A 44 -23.26 -6.93 -13.94
N PHE A 45 -22.19 -6.16 -13.75
CA PHE A 45 -22.19 -5.04 -12.82
C PHE A 45 -22.99 -3.87 -13.40
N GLU A 46 -23.41 -2.98 -12.52
CA GLU A 46 -24.14 -1.75 -12.80
C GLU A 46 -23.29 -0.54 -12.36
N ASP A 47 -23.66 0.67 -12.78
CA ASP A 47 -22.98 1.92 -12.40
C ASP A 47 -21.45 1.90 -12.61
N ILE A 48 -20.98 1.28 -13.71
CA ILE A 48 -19.55 1.14 -14.01
C ILE A 48 -19.01 2.51 -14.44
N GLN A 49 -18.01 2.99 -13.71
CA GLN A 49 -17.35 4.26 -13.99
C GLN A 49 -15.84 4.16 -13.79
N ILE A 50 -15.10 4.93 -14.59
CA ILE A 50 -13.72 5.30 -14.32
C ILE A 50 -13.76 6.74 -13.84
N ASP A 51 -13.35 6.98 -12.60
CA ASP A 51 -13.46 8.30 -12.00
C ASP A 51 -12.35 9.27 -12.48
N GLU A 52 -12.39 10.50 -12.00
CA GLU A 52 -11.50 11.59 -12.40
C GLU A 52 -10.01 11.36 -12.08
N VAL A 53 -9.70 10.46 -11.14
CA VAL A 53 -8.31 10.05 -10.85
C VAL A 53 -7.95 8.71 -11.51
N GLY A 54 -8.93 7.99 -12.06
CA GLY A 54 -8.73 6.74 -12.78
C GLY A 54 -9.17 5.48 -12.02
N ASN A 55 -9.83 5.61 -10.87
CA ASN A 55 -10.37 4.46 -10.15
C ASN A 55 -11.50 3.82 -10.96
N VAL A 56 -11.53 2.49 -11.03
CA VAL A 56 -12.70 1.76 -11.52
C VAL A 56 -13.65 1.54 -10.36
N ILE A 57 -14.89 1.97 -10.48
CA ILE A 57 -15.94 1.76 -9.48
C ILE A 57 -17.12 1.09 -10.19
N ALA A 58 -17.60 -0.02 -9.65
CA ALA A 58 -18.74 -0.75 -10.20
C ALA A 58 -19.60 -1.33 -9.08
N LYS A 59 -20.91 -1.47 -9.30
CA LYS A 59 -21.85 -1.99 -8.30
C LYS A 59 -22.46 -3.32 -8.71
N LYS A 60 -22.77 -4.16 -7.74
CA LYS A 60 -23.54 -5.39 -7.93
C LYS A 60 -24.56 -5.54 -6.81
N GLY A 61 -25.82 -5.79 -7.17
CA GLY A 61 -26.91 -5.92 -6.21
C GLY A 61 -27.39 -4.60 -5.61
N SER A 62 -28.32 -4.69 -4.68
CA SER A 62 -29.07 -3.54 -4.16
C SER A 62 -29.34 -3.66 -2.65
N GLY A 63 -29.48 -2.52 -1.98
CA GLY A 63 -29.81 -2.45 -0.55
C GLY A 63 -28.60 -2.58 0.39
N ALA A 64 -28.89 -2.75 1.67
CA ALA A 64 -27.89 -2.94 2.70
C ALA A 64 -27.70 -4.45 3.01
N PRO A 65 -26.52 -4.90 3.46
CA PRO A 65 -25.31 -4.09 3.70
C PRO A 65 -24.61 -3.69 2.39
N ARG A 66 -23.85 -2.59 2.44
CA ARG A 66 -23.04 -2.06 1.35
C ARG A 66 -21.58 -2.34 1.64
N ILE A 67 -21.00 -3.29 0.91
CA ILE A 67 -19.64 -3.78 1.15
C ILE A 67 -18.75 -3.34 0.00
N MET A 68 -17.68 -2.60 0.31
CA MET A 68 -16.64 -2.26 -0.65
C MET A 68 -15.58 -3.36 -0.70
N LEU A 69 -15.32 -3.89 -1.90
CA LEU A 69 -14.16 -4.72 -2.18
C LEU A 69 -13.16 -3.89 -2.97
N CYS A 70 -12.05 -3.51 -2.34
CA CYS A 70 -11.07 -2.57 -2.90
C CYS A 70 -9.71 -3.25 -3.05
N GLY A 71 -9.17 -3.28 -4.27
CA GLY A 71 -7.77 -3.62 -4.53
C GLY A 71 -7.14 -2.58 -5.44
N HIS A 72 -5.81 -2.56 -5.56
CA HIS A 72 -5.12 -1.61 -6.43
C HIS A 72 -4.70 -2.24 -7.77
N MET A 73 -4.68 -1.39 -8.80
CA MET A 73 -4.35 -1.76 -10.18
C MET A 73 -2.88 -1.56 -10.50
N ASP A 74 -2.21 -0.68 -9.75
CA ASP A 74 -0.81 -0.37 -9.95
C ASP A 74 0.11 -1.46 -9.43
N VAL A 75 1.39 -1.31 -9.77
CA VAL A 75 2.44 -2.22 -9.34
C VAL A 75 3.73 -1.41 -9.17
N VAL A 76 4.62 -1.82 -8.27
CA VAL A 76 5.97 -1.23 -8.26
C VAL A 76 6.71 -1.41 -9.60
N PRO A 77 7.64 -0.50 -9.95
CA PRO A 77 8.47 -0.64 -11.14
C PRO A 77 9.22 -1.97 -11.22
N GLY A 78 9.38 -2.46 -12.45
CA GLY A 78 10.12 -3.68 -12.76
C GLY A 78 9.24 -4.75 -13.41
N LYS A 79 9.49 -5.00 -14.69
CA LYS A 79 8.77 -6.01 -15.47
C LYS A 79 9.22 -7.41 -15.08
N VAL A 80 8.25 -8.28 -14.83
CA VAL A 80 8.48 -9.72 -14.63
C VAL A 80 7.71 -10.47 -15.71
N LYS A 81 8.38 -11.35 -16.44
CA LYS A 81 7.75 -12.15 -17.50
C LYS A 81 6.65 -13.03 -16.90
N VAL A 82 5.44 -12.88 -17.44
CA VAL A 82 4.31 -13.71 -17.05
C VAL A 82 4.54 -15.15 -17.50
N ARG A 83 4.51 -16.09 -16.56
CA ARG A 83 4.70 -17.52 -16.85
C ARG A 83 4.02 -18.37 -15.78
N LYS A 84 3.55 -19.54 -16.18
CA LYS A 84 3.02 -20.56 -15.29
C LYS A 84 4.05 -21.68 -15.13
N GLU A 85 4.39 -22.03 -13.90
CA GLU A 85 5.25 -23.17 -13.58
C GLU A 85 4.57 -23.98 -12.47
N GLY A 86 4.18 -25.23 -12.78
CA GLY A 86 3.35 -26.04 -11.91
C GLY A 86 2.04 -25.32 -11.53
N ASP A 87 1.80 -25.20 -10.23
CA ASP A 87 0.63 -24.52 -9.66
C ASP A 87 0.86 -23.02 -9.39
N SER A 88 2.03 -22.49 -9.77
CA SER A 88 2.39 -21.08 -9.54
C SER A 88 2.28 -20.26 -10.83
N LEU A 89 1.71 -19.06 -10.69
CA LEU A 89 1.69 -18.03 -11.74
C LEU A 89 2.61 -16.88 -11.34
N TYR A 90 3.63 -16.63 -12.15
CA TYR A 90 4.61 -15.58 -11.92
C TYR A 90 4.27 -14.38 -12.79
N GLY A 91 4.45 -13.18 -12.24
CA GLY A 91 4.25 -11.91 -12.92
C GLY A 91 4.27 -10.75 -11.93
N ARG A 92 4.57 -9.55 -12.40
CA ARG A 92 4.44 -8.33 -11.58
C ARG A 92 2.94 -8.10 -11.35
N GLY A 93 2.50 -8.00 -10.09
CA GLY A 93 1.07 -8.02 -9.76
C GLY A 93 0.54 -9.37 -9.29
N ALA A 94 1.29 -10.47 -9.42
CA ALA A 94 0.77 -11.82 -9.16
C ALA A 94 0.46 -12.08 -7.69
N SER A 95 1.07 -11.33 -6.78
CA SER A 95 0.69 -11.27 -5.37
C SER A 95 0.13 -9.89 -5.03
N ASP A 96 0.81 -8.83 -5.47
CA ASP A 96 0.56 -7.45 -5.07
C ASP A 96 0.27 -6.54 -6.28
N ALA A 97 -0.98 -6.16 -6.55
CA ALA A 97 -2.20 -6.74 -5.97
C ALA A 97 -3.20 -7.25 -7.01
N LYS A 98 -2.77 -7.49 -8.26
CA LYS A 98 -3.66 -7.92 -9.34
C LYS A 98 -4.36 -9.26 -9.08
N ALA A 99 -3.69 -10.23 -8.45
CA ALA A 99 -4.34 -11.50 -8.12
C ALA A 99 -5.50 -11.35 -7.13
N PRO A 100 -5.31 -10.73 -5.94
CA PRO A 100 -6.43 -10.48 -5.03
C PRO A 100 -7.49 -9.53 -5.63
N LEU A 101 -7.11 -8.53 -6.42
CA LEU A 101 -8.07 -7.67 -7.14
C LEU A 101 -8.99 -8.48 -8.07
N MET A 102 -8.42 -9.37 -8.88
CA MET A 102 -9.21 -10.24 -9.77
C MET A 102 -10.07 -11.24 -8.97
N ALA A 103 -9.58 -11.75 -7.84
CA ALA A 103 -10.36 -12.61 -6.97
C ALA A 103 -11.58 -11.86 -6.38
N MET A 104 -11.40 -10.61 -5.95
CA MET A 104 -12.48 -9.74 -5.49
C MET A 104 -13.50 -9.44 -6.58
N LEU A 105 -13.06 -9.18 -7.81
CA LEU A 105 -13.97 -8.98 -8.95
C LEU A 105 -14.87 -10.21 -9.16
N PHE A 106 -14.29 -11.41 -9.17
CA PHE A 106 -15.05 -12.64 -9.35
C PHE A 106 -15.96 -12.96 -8.16
N ALA A 107 -15.53 -12.67 -6.94
CA ALA A 107 -16.38 -12.80 -5.76
C ALA A 107 -17.58 -11.85 -5.83
N ALA A 108 -17.35 -10.58 -6.18
CA ALA A 108 -18.41 -9.60 -6.37
C ALA A 108 -19.40 -10.02 -7.47
N ALA A 109 -18.90 -10.53 -8.60
CA ALA A 109 -19.73 -11.01 -9.71
C ALA A 109 -20.63 -12.21 -9.34
N SER A 110 -20.23 -13.01 -8.34
CA SER A 110 -20.98 -14.19 -7.91
C SER A 110 -22.18 -13.88 -7.00
N ILE A 111 -22.31 -12.63 -6.54
CA ILE A 111 -23.38 -12.23 -5.62
C ILE A 111 -24.70 -12.07 -6.37
N GLN A 112 -25.78 -12.56 -5.76
CA GLN A 112 -27.15 -12.34 -6.22
C GLN A 112 -27.68 -10.97 -5.79
N ASN A 113 -28.52 -10.35 -6.62
CA ASN A 113 -28.95 -8.96 -6.45
C ASN A 113 -29.71 -8.64 -5.13
N ASN A 114 -30.12 -9.65 -4.37
CA ASN A 114 -30.96 -9.52 -3.17
C ASN A 114 -30.17 -9.61 -1.83
N ASN A 115 -28.83 -9.70 -1.88
CA ASN A 115 -27.98 -9.91 -0.70
C ASN A 115 -27.21 -8.64 -0.27
N GLY A 116 -27.75 -7.46 -0.56
CA GLY A 116 -27.07 -6.18 -0.37
C GLY A 116 -26.31 -5.70 -1.62
N THR A 117 -25.49 -4.67 -1.45
CA THR A 117 -24.71 -4.06 -2.53
C THR A 117 -23.22 -4.34 -2.35
N ILE A 118 -22.58 -4.87 -3.38
CA ILE A 118 -21.12 -4.86 -3.49
C ILE A 118 -20.69 -3.67 -4.33
N ILE A 119 -19.72 -2.93 -3.82
CA ILE A 119 -19.02 -1.87 -4.53
C ILE A 119 -17.62 -2.39 -4.82
N PHE A 120 -17.36 -2.79 -6.07
CA PHE A 120 -16.04 -3.17 -6.51
C PHE A 120 -15.23 -1.90 -6.85
N VAL A 121 -14.00 -1.84 -6.34
CA VAL A 121 -13.07 -0.74 -6.57
C VAL A 121 -11.72 -1.30 -7.04
N GLY A 122 -11.32 -0.89 -8.24
CA GLY A 122 -9.94 -0.93 -8.69
C GLY A 122 -9.30 0.44 -8.48
N ALA A 123 -8.50 0.58 -7.43
CA ALA A 123 -7.86 1.84 -7.06
C ALA A 123 -6.58 2.09 -7.87
N VAL A 124 -6.27 3.36 -8.12
CA VAL A 124 -5.00 3.80 -8.72
C VAL A 124 -3.99 4.24 -7.66
N ASP A 125 -2.71 4.17 -8.03
CA ASP A 125 -1.59 4.83 -7.36
C ASP A 125 -1.51 4.51 -5.85
N GLU A 126 -1.75 3.26 -5.45
CA GLU A 126 -1.58 2.81 -4.06
C GLU A 126 -0.10 2.85 -3.65
N GLU A 127 0.77 2.34 -4.51
CA GLU A 127 2.21 2.20 -4.26
C GLU A 127 2.94 3.57 -4.32
N GLY A 128 2.24 4.60 -4.79
CA GLY A 128 2.71 5.97 -4.88
C GLY A 128 2.09 6.87 -3.81
N ASN A 129 1.19 7.77 -4.21
CA ASN A 129 0.63 8.79 -3.32
C ASN A 129 -0.75 8.43 -2.77
N ALA A 130 -1.24 7.22 -3.02
CA ALA A 130 -2.57 6.75 -2.65
C ALA A 130 -3.67 7.67 -3.17
N THR A 131 -3.51 8.24 -4.38
CA THR A 131 -4.47 9.22 -4.93
C THR A 131 -5.85 8.61 -5.13
N GLY A 132 -5.93 7.34 -5.53
CA GLY A 132 -7.18 6.62 -5.72
C GLY A 132 -8.05 6.58 -4.46
N ILE A 133 -7.53 5.97 -3.38
CA ILE A 133 -8.29 5.83 -2.12
C ILE A 133 -8.57 7.18 -1.45
N LYS A 134 -7.64 8.15 -1.53
CA LYS A 134 -7.85 9.51 -1.01
C LYS A 134 -9.02 10.19 -1.72
N ASN A 135 -9.22 9.93 -3.02
CA ASN A 135 -10.36 10.46 -3.75
C ASN A 135 -11.69 9.86 -3.27
N LEU A 136 -11.72 8.53 -3.06
CA LEU A 136 -12.90 7.83 -2.56
C LEU A 136 -13.32 8.32 -1.16
N VAL A 137 -12.35 8.55 -0.27
CA VAL A 137 -12.60 9.10 1.07
C VAL A 137 -13.23 10.50 0.98
N LYS A 138 -12.75 11.37 0.06
CA LYS A 138 -13.33 12.70 -0.15
C LYS A 138 -14.78 12.63 -0.65
N LYS A 139 -15.11 11.64 -1.47
CA LYS A 139 -16.47 11.40 -2.00
C LYS A 139 -17.47 10.94 -0.94
N LYS A 140 -17.01 10.51 0.25
CA LYS A 140 -17.87 10.02 1.36
C LYS A 140 -18.89 8.99 0.90
N MET A 141 -18.42 7.97 0.19
CA MET A 141 -19.27 6.89 -0.29
C MET A 141 -20.02 6.22 0.87
N ASP A 142 -21.28 5.87 0.62
CA ASP A 142 -22.14 5.21 1.59
C ASP A 142 -21.77 3.72 1.66
N ILE A 143 -20.88 3.37 2.60
CA ILE A 143 -20.24 2.06 2.76
C ILE A 143 -20.38 1.62 4.22
N ASP A 144 -20.89 0.42 4.45
CA ASP A 144 -21.02 -0.18 5.79
C ASP A 144 -19.74 -0.93 6.18
N TYR A 145 -19.13 -1.63 5.23
CA TYR A 145 -17.92 -2.44 5.44
C TYR A 145 -16.96 -2.34 4.25
N ALA A 146 -15.66 -2.46 4.50
CA ALA A 146 -14.64 -2.48 3.47
C ALA A 146 -13.68 -3.67 3.63
N VAL A 147 -13.34 -4.32 2.53
CA VAL A 147 -12.33 -5.38 2.45
C VAL A 147 -11.27 -4.95 1.45
N PHE A 148 -10.02 -4.92 1.89
CA PHE A 148 -8.88 -4.52 1.07
C PHE A 148 -8.10 -5.74 0.57
N GLY A 149 -7.75 -5.73 -0.71
CA GLY A 149 -7.11 -6.85 -1.43
C GLY A 149 -5.60 -6.96 -1.22
N GLU A 150 -5.08 -6.51 -0.08
CA GLU A 150 -3.64 -6.56 0.18
C GLU A 150 -3.16 -7.99 0.51
N PRO A 151 -2.01 -8.42 -0.01
CA PRO A 151 -1.49 -9.75 0.27
C PRO A 151 -1.07 -9.88 1.75
N SER A 152 -1.85 -10.63 2.52
CA SER A 152 -1.57 -10.95 3.93
C SER A 152 -1.46 -12.45 4.23
N GLY A 153 -1.30 -13.25 3.16
CA GLY A 153 -1.34 -14.70 3.20
C GLY A 153 -2.78 -15.24 3.22
N ILE A 154 -2.91 -16.57 3.18
CA ILE A 154 -4.21 -17.25 3.03
C ILE A 154 -4.78 -17.83 4.34
N LYS A 155 -4.01 -17.73 5.44
CA LYS A 155 -4.35 -18.39 6.71
C LYS A 155 -4.97 -17.45 7.75
N LYS A 156 -4.86 -16.13 7.54
CA LYS A 156 -5.27 -15.10 8.51
C LYS A 156 -5.86 -13.92 7.76
N VAL A 157 -6.68 -13.13 8.47
CA VAL A 157 -7.22 -11.86 7.99
C VAL A 157 -6.48 -10.73 8.71
N THR A 158 -5.95 -9.77 7.94
CA THR A 158 -5.37 -8.55 8.52
C THR A 158 -6.51 -7.58 8.82
N ILE A 159 -6.70 -7.27 10.10
CA ILE A 159 -7.79 -6.40 10.56
C ILE A 159 -7.35 -4.94 10.76
N ALA A 160 -6.04 -4.69 10.76
CA ALA A 160 -5.48 -3.36 10.95
C ALA A 160 -4.02 -3.27 10.46
N TYR A 161 -3.59 -2.07 10.12
CA TYR A 161 -2.21 -1.72 9.82
C TYR A 161 -1.69 -0.71 10.84
N LYS A 162 -0.38 -0.74 11.10
CA LYS A 162 0.27 0.33 11.87
C LYS A 162 0.21 1.65 11.09
N GLY A 163 -0.04 2.75 11.79
CA GLY A 163 0.20 4.08 11.27
C GLY A 163 1.67 4.29 10.92
N ARG A 164 1.96 5.32 10.12
CA ARG A 164 3.32 5.66 9.68
C ARG A 164 3.56 7.15 9.86
N LEU A 165 4.68 7.51 10.48
CA LEU A 165 5.21 8.85 10.56
C LEU A 165 6.65 8.83 10.05
N ALA A 166 6.94 9.57 8.98
CA ALA A 166 8.29 9.77 8.49
C ALA A 166 8.82 11.13 8.97
N ILE A 167 9.99 11.15 9.61
CA ILE A 167 10.62 12.38 10.11
C ILE A 167 11.97 12.54 9.40
N ASN A 168 12.22 13.70 8.81
CA ASN A 168 13.56 14.11 8.40
C ASN A 168 14.09 15.11 9.44
N LEU A 169 15.11 14.71 10.17
CA LEU A 169 15.78 15.52 11.18
C LEU A 169 17.06 16.11 10.58
N LYS A 170 17.20 17.43 10.64
CA LYS A 170 18.45 18.12 10.32
C LYS A 170 19.05 18.71 11.59
N ILE A 171 20.25 18.28 11.95
CA ILE A 171 21.05 18.88 13.02
C ILE A 171 22.17 19.69 12.38
N SER A 172 22.25 20.96 12.76
CA SER A 172 23.33 21.86 12.38
C SER A 172 24.06 22.37 13.62
N VAL A 173 25.38 22.52 13.52
CA VAL A 173 26.23 23.12 14.54
C VAL A 173 26.89 24.38 13.98
N GLU A 174 27.28 25.30 14.87
CA GLU A 174 27.75 26.64 14.49
C GLU A 174 29.01 26.60 13.62
N ASP A 175 29.98 25.79 14.00
CA ASP A 175 31.33 25.77 13.42
C ASP A 175 31.82 24.37 13.02
N SER A 176 32.96 24.34 12.33
CA SER A 176 33.69 23.13 11.97
C SER A 176 35.16 23.30 12.29
N SER A 177 35.83 22.20 12.63
CA SER A 177 37.25 22.17 12.96
C SER A 177 37.97 21.07 12.18
N HIS A 178 39.29 21.21 12.09
CA HIS A 178 40.12 20.11 11.63
C HIS A 178 39.97 18.91 12.58
N ALA A 179 39.92 17.69 12.04
CA ALA A 179 39.68 16.48 12.83
C ALA A 179 40.75 16.20 13.90
N SER A 180 41.93 16.84 13.81
CA SER A 180 42.98 16.76 14.85
C SER A 180 42.74 17.68 16.05
N ALA A 181 41.79 18.61 15.96
CA ALA A 181 41.39 19.51 17.05
C ALA A 181 39.85 19.49 17.22
N PRO A 182 39.24 18.32 17.51
CA PRO A 182 37.80 18.16 17.54
C PRO A 182 37.12 18.91 18.69
N TRP A 183 37.85 19.34 19.72
CA TRP A 183 37.29 20.12 20.83
C TRP A 183 36.94 21.57 20.47
N LEU A 184 37.33 22.05 19.28
CA LEU A 184 37.04 23.41 18.82
C LEU A 184 35.63 23.58 18.26
N SER A 185 34.93 22.49 17.92
CA SER A 185 33.58 22.55 17.39
C SER A 185 32.78 21.31 17.79
N LYS A 186 31.45 21.45 17.83
CA LYS A 186 30.59 20.26 17.91
C LYS A 186 30.63 19.48 16.60
N ASN A 187 30.21 18.23 16.65
CA ASN A 187 30.14 17.35 15.48
C ASN A 187 28.67 17.00 15.24
N ALA A 188 28.09 17.53 14.15
CA ALA A 188 26.66 17.36 13.88
C ALA A 188 26.24 15.89 13.73
N ILE A 189 27.12 15.00 13.26
CA ILE A 189 26.83 13.56 13.19
C ILE A 189 26.71 12.99 14.60
N LEU A 190 27.64 13.31 15.51
CA LEU A 190 27.58 12.82 16.89
C LEU A 190 26.33 13.34 17.62
N GLU A 191 26.01 14.63 17.48
CA GLU A 191 24.79 15.21 18.04
C GLU A 191 23.54 14.52 17.49
N SER A 192 23.50 14.23 16.17
CA SER A 192 22.40 13.48 15.55
C SER A 192 22.28 12.07 16.12
N MET A 193 23.38 11.34 16.29
CA MET A 193 23.36 10.01 16.87
C MET A 193 22.87 9.99 18.33
N ILE A 194 23.23 11.02 19.12
CA ILE A 194 22.75 11.16 20.51
C ILE A 194 21.22 11.35 20.51
N PHE A 195 20.73 12.34 19.77
CA PHE A 195 19.30 12.61 19.69
C PHE A 195 18.52 11.40 19.14
N ALA A 196 19.04 10.78 18.08
CA ALA A 196 18.44 9.62 17.45
C ALA A 196 18.29 8.44 18.42
N ARG A 197 19.33 8.17 19.22
CA ARG A 197 19.29 7.12 20.24
C ARG A 197 18.25 7.44 21.32
N GLU A 198 18.27 8.66 21.86
CA GLU A 198 17.31 9.07 22.89
C GLU A 198 15.85 9.02 22.39
N LEU A 199 15.62 9.45 21.15
CA LEU A 199 14.30 9.39 20.53
C LEU A 199 13.82 7.94 20.42
N LYS A 200 14.66 7.04 19.91
CA LYS A 200 14.34 5.62 19.80
C LYS A 200 14.06 4.99 21.16
N GLU A 201 14.93 5.21 22.13
CA GLU A 201 14.78 4.68 23.50
C GLU A 201 13.46 5.14 24.13
N LYS A 202 13.12 6.42 24.01
CA LYS A 202 11.86 6.96 24.55
C LYS A 202 10.63 6.40 23.84
N LEU A 203 10.67 6.37 22.50
CA LEU A 203 9.53 5.91 21.69
C LEU A 203 9.27 4.41 21.89
N GLU A 204 10.32 3.61 22.06
CA GLU A 204 10.21 2.16 22.14
C GLU A 204 10.13 1.60 23.57
N ALA A 205 10.13 2.46 24.60
CA ALA A 205 10.12 2.06 26.01
C ALA A 205 8.82 1.36 26.44
N ASN A 206 8.93 0.46 27.43
CA ASN A 206 7.82 -0.21 28.11
C ASN A 206 6.88 -1.00 27.16
N GLN A 207 7.46 -1.77 26.24
CA GLN A 207 6.71 -2.55 25.25
C GLN A 207 6.97 -4.07 25.34
N GLU A 208 7.51 -4.55 26.45
CA GLU A 208 7.93 -5.94 26.66
C GLU A 208 6.77 -6.93 26.49
N ASP A 209 5.55 -6.53 26.87
CA ASP A 209 4.34 -7.36 26.79
C ASP A 209 3.63 -7.26 25.43
N LYS A 210 4.11 -6.41 24.51
CA LYS A 210 3.47 -6.20 23.21
C LYS A 210 3.93 -7.24 22.19
N SER A 211 2.98 -7.78 21.44
CA SER A 211 3.30 -8.58 20.25
C SER A 211 4.02 -7.73 19.20
N LYS A 212 4.78 -8.36 18.29
CA LYS A 212 5.52 -7.64 17.22
C LYS A 212 4.62 -6.70 16.38
N GLY A 213 3.37 -7.10 16.15
CA GLY A 213 2.36 -6.31 15.43
C GLY A 213 1.87 -5.06 16.18
N MET A 214 2.14 -4.96 17.48
CA MET A 214 1.73 -3.86 18.36
C MET A 214 2.89 -3.02 18.88
N LEU A 215 4.13 -3.34 18.53
CA LEU A 215 5.29 -2.51 18.87
C LEU A 215 5.22 -1.17 18.11
N LEU A 216 5.32 -0.05 18.83
CA LEU A 216 5.83 1.19 18.25
C LEU A 216 7.30 0.96 17.89
N THR A 217 7.66 1.22 16.64
CA THR A 217 9.04 1.11 16.19
C THR A 217 9.52 2.40 15.57
N ALA A 218 10.68 2.88 15.99
CA ALA A 218 11.39 4.03 15.41
C ALA A 218 12.68 3.52 14.76
N THR A 219 12.73 3.57 13.43
CA THR A 219 13.84 3.04 12.64
C THR A 219 14.53 4.16 11.89
N MET A 220 15.83 4.36 12.11
CA MET A 220 16.65 5.19 11.24
C MET A 220 16.83 4.49 9.90
N THR A 221 16.42 5.13 8.80
CA THR A 221 16.50 4.56 7.45
C THR A 221 17.58 5.21 6.60
N GLU A 222 17.95 6.46 6.91
CA GLU A 222 19.03 7.19 6.22
C GLU A 222 19.79 8.08 7.19
N VAL A 223 21.11 8.21 6.98
CA VAL A 223 21.98 9.16 7.68
C VAL A 223 22.94 9.74 6.65
N LYS A 224 23.03 11.08 6.56
CA LYS A 224 23.93 11.80 5.66
C LYS A 224 24.62 12.92 6.43
N GLY A 225 25.93 13.05 6.30
CA GLY A 225 26.71 14.10 6.94
C GLY A 225 28.19 14.00 6.62
N GLY A 226 28.91 15.10 6.80
CA GLY A 226 30.34 15.20 6.48
C GLY A 226 30.62 15.66 5.06
N THR A 227 31.78 16.28 4.89
CA THR A 227 32.24 16.85 3.61
C THR A 227 33.65 16.40 3.24
N SER A 228 34.52 16.17 4.23
CA SER A 228 35.88 15.64 4.06
C SER A 228 36.26 14.77 5.25
N HIS A 229 37.21 13.85 5.03
CA HIS A 229 37.73 12.94 6.06
C HIS A 229 38.42 13.63 7.25
N ASN A 230 38.92 14.85 7.06
CA ASN A 230 39.71 15.59 8.07
C ASN A 230 38.98 16.82 8.63
N VAL A 231 37.66 16.94 8.44
CA VAL A 231 36.86 18.10 8.84
C VAL A 231 35.64 17.62 9.63
N THR A 232 35.35 18.25 10.78
CA THR A 232 34.15 17.92 11.55
C THR A 232 32.89 18.37 10.80
N PRO A 233 31.84 17.54 10.73
CA PRO A 233 30.62 17.86 10.00
C PRO A 233 29.84 18.97 10.71
N LYS A 234 29.45 20.01 9.95
CA LYS A 234 28.54 21.07 10.41
C LYS A 234 27.08 20.67 10.40
N GLU A 235 26.70 19.74 9.52
CA GLU A 235 25.33 19.31 9.34
C GLU A 235 25.24 17.78 9.24
N CYS A 236 24.16 17.25 9.78
CA CYS A 236 23.77 15.87 9.60
C CYS A 236 22.25 15.79 9.40
N GLU A 237 21.84 15.09 8.36
CA GLU A 237 20.44 14.75 8.09
C GLU A 237 20.21 13.28 8.43
N THR A 238 19.13 12.99 9.16
CA THR A 238 18.76 11.64 9.57
C THR A 238 17.26 11.43 9.36
N THR A 239 16.90 10.36 8.65
CA THR A 239 15.51 10.01 8.37
C THR A 239 15.05 8.90 9.30
N PHE A 240 13.89 9.08 9.93
CA PHE A 240 13.20 8.08 10.73
C PHE A 240 11.91 7.63 10.06
N ASP A 241 11.67 6.32 10.05
CA ASP A 241 10.38 5.72 9.79
C ASP A 241 9.82 5.18 11.12
N ILE A 242 8.77 5.83 11.60
CA ILE A 242 8.08 5.49 12.84
C ILE A 242 6.78 4.77 12.50
N ARG A 243 6.59 3.56 13.04
CA ARG A 243 5.35 2.78 12.91
C ARG A 243 4.57 2.81 14.21
N ILE A 244 3.33 3.26 14.12
CA ILE A 244 2.47 3.55 15.28
C ILE A 244 1.40 2.45 15.38
N PRO A 245 1.30 1.71 16.50
CA PRO A 245 0.29 0.69 16.66
C PRO A 245 -1.12 1.29 16.82
N VAL A 246 -2.14 0.47 16.60
CA VAL A 246 -3.54 0.93 16.52
C VAL A 246 -4.17 1.32 17.86
N ASP A 247 -3.50 1.03 18.97
CA ASP A 247 -3.93 1.34 20.33
C ASP A 247 -3.39 2.70 20.83
N MET A 248 -2.58 3.39 20.03
CA MET A 248 -2.09 4.75 20.34
C MET A 248 -2.96 5.81 19.68
N ASN A 249 -3.56 6.66 20.52
CA ASN A 249 -4.22 7.91 20.15
C ASN A 249 -3.27 9.10 20.31
#